data_AF-A0A9N9CAT2-F1
#
_entry.id   AF-A0A9N9CAT2-F1
#
_cell.length_a   1.000
_cell.length_b   1.000
_cell.length_c   1.000
_cell.angle_alpha   90.00
_cell.angle_beta   90.00
_cell.angle_gamma   90.00
#
_symmetry.space_group_name_H-M   'P 1'
#
loop_
_entity.id
_entity.type
_entity.pdbx_description
1 polymer ?
#
loop_
_entity_poly.entity_id
_entity_poly.type
_entity_poly.pdbx_seq_one_letter_code
_entity_poly.pdbx_strand_id
1 'polypeptide(L)'
;MMDSLPPLEPTIEQLPTLDVDSLTYEKRRLENSIYHLNRSNEELKNYDENDNDFKLAIKENEELIIKLRDKINLIENILTERRQKGNNCIEVEISQTTESNIPNSTNFGVHENQMTLDVSNMPNDNSENDMNEQSTSDEQMNNGFYL
;
A
#
# COMPACT_ATOMS: atom_id res chain seq x y z
N MET A 1 10.21 -0.91 -26.08
CA MET A 1 9.47 -0.59 -24.85
C MET A 1 8.70 0.68 -25.16
N MET A 2 7.37 0.67 -25.09
CA MET A 2 6.62 1.93 -25.18
C MET A 2 6.73 2.58 -23.81
N ASP A 3 7.46 3.69 -23.73
CA ASP A 3 7.48 4.53 -22.54
C ASP A 3 6.07 5.14 -22.40
N SER A 4 5.23 4.45 -21.62
CA SER A 4 3.93 4.99 -21.25
C SER A 4 4.18 6.28 -20.49
N LEU A 5 3.76 7.40 -21.07
CA LEU A 5 3.74 8.67 -20.37
C LEU A 5 3.01 8.47 -19.03
N PRO A 6 3.51 9.06 -17.93
CA PRO A 6 2.80 8.99 -16.67
C PRO A 6 1.37 9.53 -16.88
N PRO A 7 0.35 8.89 -16.29
CA PRO A 7 -1.01 9.37 -16.42
C PRO A 7 -1.09 10.84 -16.02
N LEU A 8 -1.78 11.63 -16.84
CA LEU A 8 -1.94 13.06 -16.61
C LEU A 8 -2.51 13.29 -15.21
N GLU A 9 -1.90 14.23 -14.50
CA GLU A 9 -2.37 14.61 -13.18
C GLU A 9 -3.77 15.22 -13.26
N PRO A 10 -4.76 14.70 -12.51
CA PRO A 10 -6.08 15.30 -12.48
C PRO A 10 -6.03 16.69 -11.84
N THR A 11 -6.73 17.65 -12.41
CA THR A 11 -6.90 18.98 -11.82
C THR A 11 -7.78 18.91 -10.57
N ILE A 12 -7.68 19.93 -9.71
CA ILE A 12 -8.50 20.03 -8.49
C ILE A 12 -9.99 19.90 -8.79
N GLU A 13 -10.45 20.51 -9.89
CA GLU A 13 -11.85 20.49 -10.33
C GLU A 13 -12.31 19.12 -10.82
N GLN A 14 -11.39 18.26 -11.28
CA GLN A 14 -11.69 16.92 -11.74
C GLN A 14 -11.81 15.92 -10.59
N LEU A 15 -11.16 16.17 -9.44
CA LEU A 15 -11.14 15.25 -8.30
C LEU A 15 -12.54 14.79 -7.85
N PRO A 16 -13.56 15.67 -7.72
CA PRO A 16 -14.89 15.24 -7.29
C PRO A 16 -15.58 14.26 -8.26
N THR A 17 -15.15 14.22 -9.53
CA THR A 17 -15.75 13.38 -10.58
C THR A 17 -15.12 11.99 -10.71
N LEU A 18 -13.91 11.81 -10.17
CA LEU A 18 -13.18 10.53 -10.21
C LEU A 18 -13.85 9.49 -9.32
N ASP A 19 -13.73 8.20 -9.63
CA ASP A 19 -14.20 7.13 -8.74
C ASP A 19 -13.29 6.95 -7.50
N VAL A 20 -13.70 6.07 -6.57
CA VAL A 20 -12.96 5.82 -5.33
C VAL A 20 -11.57 5.25 -5.59
N ASP A 21 -11.44 4.35 -6.57
CA ASP A 21 -10.18 3.71 -6.91
C ASP A 21 -9.18 4.70 -7.53
N SER A 22 -9.63 5.55 -8.46
CA SER A 22 -8.79 6.60 -9.05
C SER A 22 -8.35 7.64 -8.02
N LEU A 23 -9.24 8.02 -7.08
CA LEU A 23 -8.88 8.92 -5.98
C LEU A 23 -7.84 8.28 -5.05
N THR A 24 -8.00 6.99 -4.75
CA THR A 24 -7.07 6.25 -3.89
C THR A 24 -5.70 6.12 -4.55
N TYR A 25 -5.68 5.81 -5.86
CA TYR A 25 -4.46 5.78 -6.66
C TYR A 25 -3.78 7.14 -6.69
N GLU A 26 -4.53 8.22 -6.98
CA GLU A 26 -3.99 9.57 -7.03
C GLU A 26 -3.39 9.97 -5.68
N LYS A 27 -4.09 9.71 -4.56
CA LYS A 27 -3.55 9.94 -3.22
C LYS A 27 -2.19 9.28 -3.04
N ARG A 28 -2.09 7.98 -3.36
CA ARG A 28 -0.82 7.23 -3.24
C ARG A 28 0.28 7.78 -4.15
N ARG A 29 -0.07 8.21 -5.36
CA ARG A 29 0.87 8.87 -6.29
C ARG A 29 1.43 10.15 -5.67
N LEU A 30 0.57 11.00 -5.10
CA LEU A 30 0.98 12.24 -4.44
C LEU A 30 1.84 11.99 -3.19
N GLU A 31 1.49 10.98 -2.38
CA GLU A 31 2.30 10.56 -1.23
C GLU A 31 3.71 10.13 -1.64
N ASN A 32 3.84 9.37 -2.73
CA ASN A 32 5.13 8.99 -3.28
C ASN A 32 5.93 10.21 -3.76
N SER A 33 5.28 11.17 -4.45
CA SER A 33 5.93 12.41 -4.87
C SER A 33 6.47 13.20 -3.67
N ILE A 34 5.69 13.32 -2.59
CA ILE A 34 6.12 13.97 -1.34
C ILE A 34 7.31 13.22 -0.71
N TYR A 35 7.26 11.89 -0.68
CA TYR A 35 8.36 11.08 -0.18
C TYR A 35 9.67 11.36 -0.93
N HIS A 36 9.61 11.38 -2.27
CA HIS A 36 10.79 11.65 -3.10
C HIS A 36 11.31 13.08 -2.95
N LEU A 37 10.42 14.08 -2.85
CA LEU A 37 10.82 15.47 -2.62
C LEU A 37 11.51 15.65 -1.27
N ASN A 38 10.96 15.06 -0.19
CA ASN A 38 11.60 15.12 1.13
C ASN A 38 12.96 14.44 1.11
N ARG A 39 13.07 13.26 0.49
CA ARG A 39 14.34 12.56 0.36
C ARG A 39 15.37 13.41 -0.41
N SER A 40 14.96 14.01 -1.53
CA SER A 40 15.82 14.90 -2.31
C SER A 40 16.28 16.11 -1.49
N ASN A 41 15.40 16.70 -0.68
CA ASN A 41 15.76 17.83 0.18
C ASN A 41 16.81 17.44 1.21
N GLU A 42 16.69 16.27 1.83
CA GLU A 42 17.70 15.77 2.77
C GLU A 42 19.03 15.45 2.06
N GLU A 43 18.99 14.89 0.85
CA GLU A 43 20.19 14.66 0.04
C GLU A 43 20.91 15.98 -0.31
N LEU A 44 20.18 17.05 -0.66
CA LEU A 44 20.74 18.37 -0.93
C LEU A 44 21.37 19.01 0.32
N LYS A 45 20.69 18.94 1.47
CA LYS A 45 21.23 19.44 2.76
C LYS A 45 22.52 18.70 3.16
N ASN A 46 22.55 17.38 2.94
CA ASN A 46 23.71 16.55 3.28
C ASN A 46 24.91 16.83 2.38
N TYR A 47 24.69 17.31 1.15
CA TYR A 47 25.78 17.66 0.24
C TYR A 47 26.43 18.98 0.62
N ASP A 48 25.64 20.06 0.73
CA ASP A 48 26.10 21.36 1.23
C ASP A 48 24.91 22.20 1.72
N GLU A 49 24.73 22.27 3.04
CA GLU A 49 23.66 23.06 3.65
C GLU A 49 23.80 24.58 3.40
N ASN A 50 25.00 25.07 3.07
CA ASN A 50 25.25 26.50 2.90
C ASN A 50 25.12 27.00 1.47
N ASP A 51 25.08 26.10 0.49
CA ASP A 51 24.90 26.41 -0.92
C ASP A 51 23.56 27.13 -1.16
N ASN A 52 23.60 28.27 -1.84
CA ASN A 52 22.41 29.09 -2.07
C ASN A 52 21.48 28.50 -3.13
N ASP A 53 22.02 27.79 -4.13
CA ASP A 53 21.23 27.15 -5.17
C ASP A 53 20.47 25.96 -4.58
N PHE A 54 21.10 25.20 -3.67
CA PHE A 54 20.40 24.13 -2.93
C PHE A 54 19.32 24.67 -1.99
N LYS A 55 19.58 25.77 -1.27
CA LYS A 55 18.55 26.42 -0.45
C LYS A 55 17.34 26.85 -1.28
N LEU A 56 17.58 27.39 -2.47
CA LEU A 56 16.51 27.78 -3.39
C LEU A 56 15.71 26.56 -3.86
N ALA A 57 16.39 25.50 -4.31
CA ALA A 57 15.74 24.27 -4.75
C ALA A 57 14.93 23.59 -3.63
N ILE A 58 15.46 23.53 -2.41
CA ILE A 58 14.75 23.01 -1.24
C ILE A 58 13.49 23.81 -0.97
N LYS A 59 13.57 25.14 -1.02
CA LYS A 59 12.42 26.02 -0.83
C LYS A 59 11.33 25.78 -1.88
N GLU A 60 11.71 25.68 -3.15
CA GLU A 60 10.75 25.38 -4.24
C GLU A 60 10.07 24.02 -4.03
N ASN A 61 10.84 23.00 -3.61
CA ASN A 61 10.30 21.68 -3.27
C ASN A 61 9.35 21.74 -2.07
N GLU A 62 9.67 22.52 -1.04
CA GLU A 62 8.79 22.71 0.12
C GLU A 62 7.46 23.36 -0.25
N GLU A 63 7.49 24.40 -1.10
CA GLU A 63 6.28 25.03 -1.64
C GLU A 63 5.43 24.04 -2.46
N LEU A 64 6.08 23.17 -3.24
CA LEU A 64 5.40 22.10 -3.97
C LEU A 64 4.78 21.08 -3.01
N ILE A 65 5.51 20.62 -1.99
CA ILE A 65 5.01 19.68 -0.97
C ILE A 65 3.74 20.21 -0.31
N ILE A 66 3.66 21.50 0.01
CA ILE A 66 2.46 22.13 0.59
C ILE A 66 1.26 21.94 -0.36
N LYS A 67 1.42 22.28 -1.65
CA LYS A 67 0.36 22.11 -2.66
C LYS A 67 -0.09 20.65 -2.81
N LEU A 68 0.86 19.71 -2.78
CA LEU A 68 0.55 18.28 -2.86
C LEU A 68 -0.22 17.80 -1.62
N ARG A 69 0.14 18.28 -0.42
CA ARG A 69 -0.59 17.98 0.83
C ARG A 69 -2.01 18.53 0.80
N ASP A 70 -2.20 19.76 0.33
CA ASP A 70 -3.53 20.36 0.18
C ASP A 70 -4.41 19.53 -0.76
N LYS A 71 -3.83 19.04 -1.86
CA LYS A 71 -4.52 18.15 -2.78
C LYS A 71 -4.88 16.80 -2.16
N ILE A 72 -3.99 16.20 -1.37
CA ILE A 72 -4.28 14.98 -0.60
C ILE A 72 -5.44 15.23 0.38
N ASN A 73 -5.42 16.33 1.13
CA ASN A 73 -6.47 16.67 2.08
C ASN A 73 -7.84 16.78 1.39
N LEU A 74 -7.88 17.39 0.20
CA LEU A 74 -9.10 17.45 -0.59
C LEU A 74 -9.59 16.06 -1.02
N ILE A 75 -8.70 15.19 -1.47
CA ILE A 75 -9.02 13.80 -1.82
C ILE A 75 -9.59 13.06 -0.59
N GLU A 76 -8.96 13.20 0.58
CA GLU A 76 -9.43 12.58 1.82
C GLU A 76 -10.82 13.06 2.23
N ASN A 77 -11.10 14.36 2.06
CA ASN A 77 -12.43 14.92 2.32
C ASN A 77 -13.48 14.31 1.38
N ILE A 78 -13.20 14.20 0.08
CA ILE A 78 -14.11 13.58 -0.90
C ILE A 78 -14.36 12.10 -0.55
N LEU A 79 -13.31 11.35 -0.21
CA LEU A 79 -13.43 9.93 0.17
C LEU A 79 -14.25 9.76 1.45
N THR A 80 -14.07 10.65 2.43
CA THR A 80 -14.81 10.65 3.69
C THR A 80 -16.29 10.97 3.46
N GLU A 81 -16.58 11.99 2.64
CA GLU A 81 -17.95 12.36 2.26
C GLU A 81 -18.68 11.19 1.57
N ARG A 82 -18.01 10.52 0.63
CA ARG A 82 -18.57 9.36 -0.08
C ARG A 82 -18.83 8.19 0.86
N ARG A 83 -17.94 7.94 1.81
CA ARG A 83 -18.12 6.91 2.84
C ARG A 83 -19.35 7.21 3.70
N GLN A 84 -19.53 8.46 4.14
CA GLN A 84 -20.70 8.86 4.92
C GLN A 84 -22.00 8.74 4.13
N LYS A 85 -21.99 9.07 2.83
CA LYS A 85 -23.14 8.89 1.94
C LYS A 85 -23.50 7.41 1.75
N GLY A 86 -22.50 6.54 1.53
CA GLY A 86 -22.71 5.09 1.39
C GLY A 86 -23.19 4.41 2.67
N ASN A 87 -22.73 4.85 3.85
CA ASN A 87 -23.14 4.31 5.14
C ASN A 87 -24.59 4.65 5.53
N ASN A 88 -25.27 5.54 4.81
CA ASN A 88 -26.68 5.90 5.05
C ASN A 88 -27.68 5.14 4.17
N CYS A 89 -27.24 4.13 3.41
CA CYS A 89 -28.12 3.27 2.63
C CYS A 89 -28.26 1.90 3.32
N ILE A 90 -29.38 1.68 4.02
CA ILE A 90 -29.83 0.33 4.34
C ILE A 90 -30.39 -0.26 3.04
N GLU A 91 -29.74 -1.30 2.52
CA GLU A 91 -30.29 -2.13 1.47
C GLU A 91 -31.50 -2.88 2.05
N VAL A 92 -32.70 -2.39 1.74
CA VAL A 92 -33.94 -3.11 2.05
C VAL A 92 -34.03 -4.25 1.05
N GLU A 93 -33.70 -5.46 1.48
CA GLU A 93 -34.05 -6.68 0.77
C GLU A 93 -35.57 -6.72 0.63
N ILE A 94 -36.06 -6.43 -0.58
CA ILE A 94 -37.47 -6.58 -0.93
C ILE A 94 -37.79 -8.06 -0.87
N SER A 95 -38.62 -8.45 0.10
CA SER A 95 -39.05 -9.83 0.36
C SER A 95 -39.60 -10.49 -0.90
N GLN A 96 -38.88 -11.48 -1.44
CA GLN A 96 -39.48 -12.42 -2.38
C GLN A 96 -40.27 -13.46 -1.58
N THR A 97 -41.58 -13.27 -1.61
CA THR A 97 -42.59 -14.27 -1.27
C THR A 97 -42.45 -15.43 -2.26
N THR A 98 -41.96 -16.57 -1.79
CA THR A 98 -42.25 -17.85 -2.44
C THR A 98 -42.62 -18.88 -1.39
N GLU A 99 -43.93 -19.04 -1.24
CA GLU A 99 -44.55 -20.23 -0.68
C GLU A 99 -44.14 -21.46 -1.51
N SER A 100 -43.54 -22.47 -0.89
CA SER A 100 -43.55 -23.83 -1.45
C SER A 100 -43.48 -24.89 -0.36
N ASN A 101 -44.62 -25.57 -0.22
CA ASN A 101 -44.93 -26.81 0.49
C ASN A 101 -43.75 -27.80 0.66
N ILE A 102 -43.55 -28.29 1.89
CA ILE A 102 -42.82 -29.53 2.17
C ILE A 102 -43.79 -30.52 2.83
N PRO A 103 -43.96 -31.73 2.26
CA PRO A 103 -44.20 -32.90 3.09
C PRO A 103 -43.21 -34.04 2.79
N ASN A 104 -42.58 -34.50 3.88
CA ASN A 104 -42.07 -35.84 4.19
C ASN A 104 -41.23 -36.64 3.17
N SER A 105 -40.02 -37.01 3.60
CA SER A 105 -39.48 -38.35 3.31
C SER A 105 -38.72 -38.91 4.52
N THR A 106 -39.27 -39.98 5.05
CA THR A 106 -38.77 -40.81 6.14
C THR A 106 -37.74 -41.83 5.60
N ASN A 107 -36.62 -41.98 6.31
CA ASN A 107 -35.76 -43.17 6.51
C ASN A 107 -35.30 -44.06 5.34
N PHE A 108 -33.97 -44.18 5.21
CA PHE A 108 -33.13 -45.39 5.16
C PHE A 108 -31.67 -44.87 5.19
N GLY A 109 -30.71 -45.21 6.05
CA GLY A 109 -30.52 -46.31 6.98
C GLY A 109 -29.02 -46.70 6.94
N VAL A 110 -28.31 -46.48 8.05
CA VAL A 110 -27.11 -47.22 8.52
C VAL A 110 -25.74 -46.93 7.84
N HIS A 111 -24.82 -46.26 8.54
CA HIS A 111 -23.82 -46.94 9.39
C HIS A 111 -23.05 -45.96 10.28
N GLU A 112 -23.13 -46.19 11.58
CA GLU A 112 -22.21 -45.65 12.59
C GLU A 112 -20.82 -46.24 12.41
N ASN A 113 -19.78 -45.42 12.60
CA ASN A 113 -18.65 -45.76 13.46
C ASN A 113 -17.92 -44.49 13.91
N GLN A 114 -17.92 -44.31 15.22
CA GLN A 114 -17.28 -43.25 15.98
C GLN A 114 -15.79 -43.60 16.16
N MET A 115 -14.88 -42.61 16.09
CA MET A 115 -13.64 -42.68 16.88
C MET A 115 -13.10 -41.28 17.15
N THR A 116 -13.38 -40.80 18.36
CA THR A 116 -12.65 -39.72 19.03
C THR A 116 -11.33 -40.27 19.58
N LEU A 117 -10.20 -39.57 19.42
CA LEU A 117 -9.08 -39.66 20.39
C LEU A 117 -8.35 -38.32 20.48
N ASP A 118 -8.41 -37.79 21.69
CA ASP A 118 -7.62 -36.71 22.28
C ASP A 118 -6.23 -37.24 22.70
N VAL A 119 -5.35 -36.36 23.20
CA VAL A 119 -4.10 -36.58 23.99
C VAL A 119 -2.78 -36.09 23.34
N SER A 120 -2.46 -34.83 23.70
CA SER A 120 -1.23 -34.30 24.34
C SER A 120 0.19 -34.91 24.20
N ASN A 121 1.16 -33.97 24.19
CA ASN A 121 2.55 -33.96 24.73
C ASN A 121 3.77 -34.34 23.85
N MET A 122 4.52 -33.29 23.41
CA MET A 122 5.97 -32.93 23.69
C MET A 122 7.10 -33.98 23.52
N PRO A 123 8.43 -33.65 23.48
CA PRO A 123 9.17 -32.38 23.26
C PRO A 123 10.43 -32.49 22.33
N ASN A 124 11.07 -31.33 22.07
CA ASN A 124 12.54 -31.03 22.06
C ASN A 124 13.57 -31.94 21.34
N ASP A 125 14.35 -31.38 20.40
CA ASP A 125 15.81 -31.64 20.37
C ASP A 125 16.62 -30.46 19.78
N ASN A 126 17.68 -30.12 20.50
CA ASN A 126 18.72 -29.12 20.22
C ASN A 126 19.92 -29.81 19.56
N SER A 127 20.74 -29.06 18.80
CA SER A 127 22.22 -29.13 18.73
C SER A 127 22.65 -28.42 17.44
N GLU A 128 23.16 -27.18 17.50
CA GLU A 128 24.52 -26.70 17.86
C GLU A 128 25.39 -26.44 16.62
N ASN A 129 26.01 -25.25 16.64
CA ASN A 129 27.36 -24.87 16.17
C ASN A 129 27.70 -25.13 14.68
N ASP A 130 28.34 -24.22 13.94
CA ASP A 130 29.66 -23.70 14.28
C ASP A 130 30.05 -22.50 13.37
N MET A 131 30.99 -21.72 13.87
CA MET A 131 31.61 -20.55 13.25
C MET A 131 32.40 -20.91 11.99
N ASN A 132 32.47 -20.01 11.01
CA ASN A 132 33.73 -19.82 10.29
C ASN A 132 33.90 -18.39 9.79
N GLU A 133 34.85 -17.69 10.41
CA GLU A 133 35.49 -16.48 9.90
C GLU A 133 36.33 -16.86 8.67
N GLN A 134 36.27 -16.06 7.59
CA GLN A 134 37.40 -15.95 6.70
C GLN A 134 37.44 -14.57 6.04
N SER A 135 38.36 -13.75 6.58
CA SER A 135 39.00 -12.64 5.89
C SER A 135 39.54 -13.06 4.53
N THR A 136 39.29 -12.26 3.51
CA THR A 136 40.24 -12.05 2.42
C THR A 136 40.26 -10.56 2.09
N SER A 137 41.36 -9.93 2.50
CA SER A 137 41.88 -8.70 1.89
C SER A 137 42.28 -8.99 0.44
N ASP A 138 42.07 -8.03 -0.46
CA ASP A 138 43.07 -7.52 -1.42
C ASP A 138 42.43 -7.01 -2.74
N GLU A 139 42.59 -5.70 -2.92
CA GLU A 139 42.99 -4.99 -4.14
C GLU A 139 42.47 -5.48 -5.51
N GLN A 140 41.69 -4.60 -6.15
CA GLN A 140 42.10 -4.07 -7.45
C GLN A 140 41.40 -2.73 -7.75
N MET A 141 42.20 -1.67 -7.70
CA MET A 141 41.87 -0.37 -8.28
C MET A 141 41.81 -0.52 -9.80
N ASN A 142 40.67 -0.19 -10.42
CA ASN A 142 40.61 -0.01 -11.86
C ASN A 142 40.50 1.49 -12.18
N ASN A 143 41.68 2.12 -12.22
CA ASN A 143 41.90 3.41 -12.87
C ASN A 143 41.81 3.20 -14.39
N GLY A 144 40.88 3.89 -15.06
CA GLY A 144 40.73 3.80 -16.50
C GLY A 144 40.13 5.06 -17.11
N PHE A 145 40.86 6.17 -17.02
CA PHE A 145 40.76 7.27 -17.97
C PHE A 145 40.93 6.72 -19.39
N TYR A 146 40.00 7.02 -20.30
CA TYR A 146 40.27 7.04 -21.72
C TYR A 146 39.92 8.43 -22.27
N LEU A 147 40.89 8.94 -23.03
CA LEU A 147 41.03 10.25 -23.65
C LEU A 147 39.85 10.67 -24.54
#